data_AF-A0A7D3XFL5-F1
#
_entry.id   AF-A0A7D3XFL5-F1
#
_cell.length_a   1.000
_cell.length_b   1.000
_cell.length_c   1.000
_cell.angle_alpha   90.00
_cell.angle_beta   90.00
_cell.angle_gamma   90.00
#
_symmetry.space_group_name_H-M   'P 1'
#
loop_
_entity.id
_entity.type
_entity.pdbx_description
1 polymer ?
#
loop_
_entity_poly.entity_id
_entity_poly.type
_entity_poly.pdbx_seq_one_letter_code
_entity_poly.pdbx_strand_id
1 'polypeptide(L)'
;MLKDLSQENHTPIRRALLIDVEVDSAGVLQKSELVMGDSVLAAKVLAFVRQLPTQRAASFISALLHGKRTASRARGVFSVLYARSGRQLVGFNWLVMDKQLQEELARNAQRRRAAFAKQFNNASTPLTLASGLYYELAAGGLGWINCDRLLAPGPRIRYTVATPDPCTVVSLVFKGQRSILASSRTGGSAAIFEQVPGGQAATVVALRREKGITYLATSGVSLGQTAQPTLSFHPVTLAQLRTALAQL
;
A
#
# COMPACT_ATOMS: atom_id res chain seq x y z
N MET A 1 14.25 -19.36 12.34
CA MET A 1 12.83 -19.17 11.94
C MET A 1 12.03 -18.21 12.82
N LEU A 2 11.61 -18.53 14.07
CA LEU A 2 10.95 -17.51 14.93
C LEU A 2 11.88 -16.31 15.22
N LYS A 3 13.18 -16.57 15.34
CA LYS A 3 14.23 -15.55 15.43
C LYS A 3 14.24 -14.66 14.18
N ASP A 4 14.20 -15.26 12.99
CA ASP A 4 14.19 -14.57 11.69
C ASP A 4 12.90 -13.74 11.55
N LEU A 5 11.73 -14.30 11.87
CA LEU A 5 10.48 -13.55 11.93
C LEU A 5 10.53 -12.42 12.96
N SER A 6 11.20 -12.62 14.09
CA SER A 6 11.39 -11.56 15.10
C SER A 6 12.29 -10.45 14.60
N GLN A 7 13.31 -10.79 13.81
CA GLN A 7 14.21 -9.83 13.16
C GLN A 7 13.48 -9.06 12.05
N GLU A 8 12.77 -9.75 11.17
CA GLU A 8 11.99 -9.15 10.07
C GLU A 8 10.89 -8.21 10.57
N ASN A 9 10.23 -8.57 11.68
CA ASN A 9 9.14 -7.78 12.28
C ASN A 9 9.63 -6.84 13.39
N HIS A 10 10.93 -6.78 13.64
CA HIS A 10 11.55 -6.00 14.74
C HIS A 10 10.81 -6.14 16.09
N THR A 11 10.24 -7.32 16.35
CA THR A 11 9.40 -7.60 17.51
C THR A 11 9.66 -9.02 17.97
N PRO A 12 9.95 -9.28 19.26
CA PRO A 12 10.13 -10.65 19.74
C PRO A 12 8.84 -11.47 19.58
N ILE A 13 8.86 -12.46 18.69
CA ILE A 13 7.72 -13.33 18.38
C ILE A 13 7.80 -14.59 19.24
N ARG A 14 6.73 -14.87 19.98
CA ARG A 14 6.59 -16.04 20.86
C ARG A 14 5.91 -17.22 20.17
N ARG A 15 4.97 -16.94 19.26
CA ARG A 15 4.23 -17.94 18.49
C ARG A 15 3.96 -17.39 17.10
N ALA A 16 3.99 -18.26 16.11
CA ALA A 16 3.63 -17.96 14.73
C ALA A 16 2.69 -19.05 14.22
N LEU A 17 1.66 -18.64 13.50
CA LEU A 17 0.76 -19.51 12.75
C LEU A 17 0.86 -19.12 11.28
N LEU A 18 1.06 -20.11 10.40
CA LEU A 18 1.12 -19.95 8.95
C LEU A 18 0.12 -20.90 8.31
N ILE A 19 -0.90 -20.36 7.66
CA ILE A 19 -1.90 -21.16 6.95
C ILE A 19 -1.86 -20.78 5.48
N ASP A 20 -1.72 -21.81 4.64
CA ASP A 20 -1.95 -21.71 3.21
C ASP A 20 -3.43 -21.88 2.92
N VAL A 21 -4.00 -20.95 2.17
CA VAL A 21 -5.36 -21.07 1.65
C VAL A 21 -5.35 -20.98 0.14
N GLU A 22 -6.24 -21.71 -0.51
CA GLU A 22 -6.51 -21.59 -1.93
C GLU A 22 -7.98 -21.19 -2.08
N VAL A 23 -8.22 -20.08 -2.78
CA VAL A 23 -9.57 -19.64 -3.14
C VAL A 23 -9.73 -19.63 -4.65
N ASP A 24 -10.94 -19.95 -5.13
CA ASP A 24 -11.28 -19.86 -6.55
C ASP A 24 -11.71 -18.45 -6.96
N SER A 25 -12.09 -18.30 -8.24
CA SER A 25 -12.60 -17.05 -8.80
C SER A 25 -14.03 -16.68 -8.37
N ALA A 26 -14.69 -17.45 -7.53
CA ALA A 26 -15.90 -17.04 -6.82
C ALA A 26 -15.59 -16.63 -5.38
N GLY A 27 -14.32 -16.73 -4.97
CA GLY A 27 -13.89 -16.49 -3.60
C GLY A 27 -14.20 -17.63 -2.64
N VAL A 28 -14.54 -18.81 -3.17
CA VAL A 28 -14.81 -20.00 -2.37
C VAL A 28 -13.48 -20.63 -1.98
N LEU A 29 -13.33 -20.95 -0.70
CA LEU A 29 -12.17 -21.66 -0.17
C LEU A 29 -12.15 -23.10 -0.72
N GLN A 30 -11.16 -23.40 -1.55
CA GLN A 30 -10.95 -24.70 -2.19
C GLN A 30 -10.06 -25.60 -1.34
N LYS A 31 -8.94 -25.07 -0.85
CA LYS A 31 -7.98 -25.79 -0.02
C LYS A 31 -7.55 -24.92 1.15
N SER A 32 -7.27 -25.55 2.29
CA SER A 32 -6.64 -24.88 3.41
C SER A 32 -5.73 -25.85 4.16
N GLU A 33 -4.48 -25.45 4.39
CA GLU A 33 -3.46 -26.30 4.98
C GLU A 33 -2.66 -25.52 6.03
N LEU A 34 -2.47 -26.13 7.20
CA LEU A 34 -1.56 -25.60 8.21
C LEU A 34 -0.13 -25.88 7.73
N VAL A 35 0.58 -24.82 7.33
CA VAL A 35 1.99 -24.93 6.97
C VAL A 35 2.83 -25.05 8.25
N MET A 36 2.45 -24.29 9.29
CA MET A 36 3.24 -24.14 10.49
C MET A 36 2.46 -23.54 11.66
N GLY A 37 2.69 -24.00 12.89
CA GLY A 37 2.19 -23.37 14.10
C GLY A 37 1.33 -24.28 14.98
N ASP A 38 0.58 -23.68 15.90
CA ASP A 38 -0.30 -24.37 16.85
C ASP A 38 -1.57 -24.85 16.14
N SER A 39 -1.81 -26.17 16.16
CA SER A 39 -2.94 -26.81 15.45
C SER A 39 -4.32 -26.42 16.01
N VAL A 40 -4.42 -26.15 17.31
CA VAL A 40 -5.67 -25.73 17.95
C VAL A 40 -6.03 -24.31 17.52
N LEU A 41 -5.04 -23.41 17.50
CA LEU A 41 -5.22 -22.07 16.97
C LEU A 41 -5.50 -22.09 15.47
N ALA A 42 -4.80 -22.94 14.71
CA ALA A 42 -5.01 -23.13 13.29
C ALA A 42 -6.47 -23.50 12.98
N ALA A 43 -7.03 -24.45 13.72
CA ALA A 43 -8.42 -24.86 13.55
C ALA A 43 -9.41 -23.70 13.75
N LYS A 44 -9.16 -22.83 14.75
CA LYS A 44 -9.99 -21.64 15.00
C LYS A 44 -9.89 -20.62 13.85
N VAL A 45 -8.68 -20.35 13.37
CA VAL A 45 -8.47 -19.43 12.24
C VAL A 45 -9.09 -20.00 10.96
N LEU A 46 -8.96 -21.29 10.69
CA LEU A 46 -9.59 -21.95 9.55
C LEU A 46 -11.11 -21.91 9.61
N ALA A 47 -11.69 -22.14 10.79
CA ALA A 47 -13.14 -22.00 10.99
C ALA A 47 -13.60 -20.57 10.68
N PHE A 48 -12.85 -19.55 11.13
CA PHE A 48 -13.15 -18.15 10.82
C PHE A 48 -13.00 -17.85 9.33
N VAL A 49 -11.93 -18.30 8.67
CA VAL A 49 -11.71 -18.09 7.23
C VAL A 49 -12.83 -18.71 6.40
N ARG A 50 -13.35 -19.88 6.80
CA ARG A 50 -14.51 -20.52 6.16
C ARG A 50 -15.83 -19.75 6.34
N GLN A 51 -15.94 -18.98 7.41
CA GLN A 51 -17.12 -18.14 7.70
C GLN A 51 -17.03 -16.74 7.09
N LEU A 52 -15.87 -16.34 6.55
CA LEU A 52 -15.75 -15.07 5.84
C LEU A 52 -16.75 -15.07 4.67
N PRO A 53 -17.65 -14.08 4.59
CA PRO A 53 -18.64 -14.05 3.54
C PRO A 53 -17.92 -14.01 2.19
N THR A 54 -18.28 -14.94 1.29
CA THR A 54 -17.87 -14.98 -0.13
C THR A 54 -18.05 -13.62 -0.81
N GLN A 55 -18.93 -12.78 -0.28
CA GLN A 55 -19.23 -11.43 -0.75
C GLN A 55 -18.05 -10.43 -0.69
N ARG A 56 -16.96 -10.67 0.05
CA ARG A 56 -15.77 -9.78 0.06
C ARG A 56 -14.57 -10.29 -0.72
N ALA A 57 -14.56 -11.56 -1.12
CA ALA A 57 -13.49 -12.13 -1.94
C ALA A 57 -13.48 -11.53 -3.38
N ALA A 58 -14.51 -10.80 -3.76
CA ALA A 58 -14.63 -10.08 -5.02
C ALA A 58 -13.82 -8.77 -5.13
N SER A 59 -12.86 -8.49 -4.23
CA SER A 59 -11.90 -7.39 -4.44
C SER A 59 -10.56 -7.85 -5.02
N PHE A 60 -10.22 -9.15 -4.95
CA PHE A 60 -9.05 -9.73 -5.62
C PHE A 60 -9.30 -10.05 -7.08
N ILE A 61 -10.57 -10.28 -7.43
CA ILE A 61 -11.04 -10.41 -8.79
C ILE A 61 -11.24 -8.99 -9.29
N SER A 62 -10.15 -8.34 -9.70
CA SER A 62 -10.26 -7.14 -10.53
C SER A 62 -11.21 -7.50 -11.67
N ALA A 63 -12.25 -6.69 -11.89
CA ALA A 63 -13.07 -6.80 -13.08
C ALA A 63 -12.15 -6.72 -14.30
N LEU A 64 -11.75 -7.88 -14.84
CA LEU A 64 -10.99 -7.96 -16.06
C LEU A 64 -11.87 -7.38 -17.15
N LEU A 65 -11.38 -6.34 -17.82
CA LEU A 65 -12.10 -5.52 -18.80
C LEU A 65 -12.73 -6.31 -19.97
N HIS A 66 -12.45 -7.61 -20.11
CA HIS A 66 -12.84 -8.42 -21.27
C HIS A 66 -13.81 -9.56 -20.98
N GLY A 67 -14.45 -9.62 -19.80
CA GLY A 67 -15.53 -10.59 -19.52
C GLY A 67 -15.11 -12.07 -19.51
N LYS A 68 -13.88 -12.40 -19.89
CA LYS A 68 -13.28 -13.73 -19.71
C LYS A 68 -12.86 -13.84 -18.25
N ARG A 69 -13.66 -14.55 -17.46
CA ARG A 69 -13.25 -15.02 -16.14
C ARG A 69 -12.13 -16.04 -16.33
N THR A 70 -10.88 -15.63 -16.20
CA THR A 70 -9.83 -16.59 -15.87
C THR A 70 -10.06 -17.01 -14.43
N ALA A 71 -10.34 -18.30 -14.22
CA ALA A 71 -10.50 -18.89 -12.90
C ALA A 71 -9.16 -18.81 -12.16
N SER A 72 -8.89 -17.66 -11.55
CA SER A 72 -7.61 -17.41 -10.92
C SER A 72 -7.63 -18.01 -9.52
N ARG A 73 -6.75 -18.97 -9.28
CA ARG A 73 -6.47 -19.46 -7.93
C ARG A 73 -5.58 -18.44 -7.23
N ALA A 74 -5.98 -18.02 -6.04
CA ALA A 74 -5.12 -17.21 -5.17
C ALA A 74 -4.67 -18.07 -4.00
N ARG A 75 -3.36 -18.07 -3.74
CA ARG A 75 -2.77 -18.68 -2.54
C ARG A 75 -2.55 -17.60 -1.50
N GLY A 76 -3.26 -17.70 -0.39
CA GLY A 76 -3.12 -16.77 0.73
C GLY A 76 -2.25 -17.37 1.81
N VAL A 77 -1.42 -16.54 2.43
CA VAL A 77 -0.64 -16.89 3.62
C VAL A 77 -1.15 -16.03 4.77
N PHE A 78 -1.84 -16.67 5.72
CA PHE A 78 -2.23 -16.03 6.98
C PHE A 78 -1.11 -16.18 8.00
N SER A 79 -0.61 -15.06 8.51
CA SER A 79 0.36 -15.03 9.60
C SER A 79 -0.27 -14.44 10.86
N VAL A 80 -0.28 -15.22 11.95
CA VAL A 80 -0.64 -14.70 13.28
C VAL A 80 0.58 -14.82 14.17
N LEU A 81 1.14 -13.67 14.55
CA LEU A 81 2.32 -13.58 15.40
C LEU A 81 1.91 -13.04 16.76
N TYR A 82 2.43 -13.65 17.83
CA TYR A 82 2.21 -13.17 19.19
C TYR A 82 3.48 -12.53 19.71
N ALA A 83 3.45 -11.22 19.94
CA ALA A 83 4.57 -10.50 20.54
C ALA A 83 4.75 -10.91 22.01
N ARG A 84 5.97 -10.79 22.54
CA ARG A 84 6.26 -11.04 23.97
C ARG A 84 5.44 -10.16 24.92
N SER A 85 4.99 -8.99 24.46
CA SER A 85 4.08 -8.09 25.18
C SER A 85 2.63 -8.60 25.27
N GLY A 86 2.29 -9.74 24.65
CA GLY A 86 0.92 -10.26 24.57
C GLY A 86 0.11 -9.69 23.41
N ARG A 87 0.65 -8.72 22.67
CA ARG A 87 0.00 -8.15 21.48
C ARG A 87 -0.04 -9.16 20.34
N GLN A 88 -1.20 -9.33 19.73
CA GLN A 88 -1.38 -10.10 18.51
C GLN A 88 -1.07 -9.21 17.30
N LEU A 89 -0.21 -9.71 16.41
CA LEU A 89 0.05 -9.15 15.10
C LEU A 89 -0.56 -10.11 14.08
N VAL A 90 -1.45 -9.60 13.23
CA VAL A 90 -2.05 -10.40 12.15
C VAL A 90 -1.58 -9.78 10.85
N GLY A 91 -0.85 -10.56 10.07
CA GLY A 91 -0.40 -10.19 8.72
C GLY A 91 -1.03 -11.13 7.72
N PHE A 92 -1.38 -10.61 6.55
CA PHE A 92 -2.00 -11.42 5.52
C PHE A 92 -1.42 -11.07 4.15
N ASN A 93 -1.03 -12.09 3.39
CA ASN A 93 -0.45 -11.90 2.05
C ASN A 93 -1.13 -12.81 1.03
N TRP A 94 -1.48 -12.28 -0.14
CA TRP A 94 -1.93 -13.09 -1.30
C TRP A 94 -0.81 -13.22 -2.32
N LEU A 95 -0.54 -14.44 -2.73
CA LEU A 95 0.18 -14.78 -3.93
C LEU A 95 -0.85 -15.20 -4.99
N VAL A 96 -0.98 -14.38 -6.02
CA VAL A 96 -1.71 -14.78 -7.22
C VAL A 96 -0.90 -15.90 -7.89
N MET A 97 -1.45 -17.12 -7.93
CA MET A 97 -0.74 -18.29 -8.45
C MET A 97 -0.86 -18.41 -9.98
N ASP A 98 -1.80 -17.68 -10.57
CA ASP A 98 -2.04 -17.69 -12.01
C ASP A 98 -1.07 -16.74 -12.72
N LYS A 99 -0.10 -17.31 -13.43
CA LYS A 99 0.86 -16.57 -14.29
C LYS A 99 0.12 -15.68 -15.29
N GLN A 100 -1.00 -16.12 -15.85
CA GLN A 100 -1.80 -15.33 -16.79
C GLN A 100 -2.41 -14.11 -16.10
N LEU A 101 -2.92 -14.26 -14.88
CA LEU A 101 -3.43 -13.13 -14.10
C LEU A 101 -2.29 -12.17 -13.71
N GLN A 102 -1.11 -12.68 -13.33
CA GLN A 102 0.06 -11.84 -13.06
C GLN A 102 0.46 -11.03 -14.31
N GLU A 103 0.54 -11.67 -15.47
CA GLU A 103 0.83 -11.01 -16.75
C GLU A 103 -0.26 -10.01 -17.14
N GLU A 104 -1.54 -10.30 -16.86
CA GLU A 104 -2.64 -9.38 -17.11
C GLU A 104 -2.64 -8.17 -16.17
N LEU A 105 -2.34 -8.37 -14.88
CA LEU A 105 -2.13 -7.28 -13.92
C LEU A 105 -0.95 -6.40 -14.35
N ALA A 106 0.16 -7.00 -14.78
CA ALA A 106 1.32 -6.29 -15.33
C ALA A 106 0.93 -5.49 -16.58
N ARG A 107 0.19 -6.08 -17.52
CA ARG A 107 -0.33 -5.41 -18.73
C ARG A 107 -1.28 -4.27 -18.37
N ASN A 108 -2.19 -4.46 -17.42
CA ASN A 108 -3.13 -3.43 -16.97
C ASN A 108 -2.41 -2.28 -16.26
N ALA A 109 -1.41 -2.58 -15.43
CA ALA A 109 -0.53 -1.57 -14.85
C ALA A 109 0.20 -0.78 -15.94
N GLN A 110 0.77 -1.45 -16.95
CA GLN A 110 1.42 -0.79 -18.08
C GLN A 110 0.45 0.08 -18.90
N ARG A 111 -0.77 -0.38 -19.16
CA ARG A 111 -1.82 0.40 -19.84
C ARG A 111 -2.18 1.65 -19.06
N ARG A 112 -2.39 1.53 -17.75
CA ARG A 112 -2.70 2.67 -16.87
C ARG A 112 -1.54 3.67 -16.81
N ARG A 113 -0.28 3.20 -16.79
CA ARG A 113 0.90 4.07 -16.91
C ARG A 113 0.96 4.79 -18.25
N ALA A 114 0.71 4.09 -19.36
CA ALA A 114 0.70 4.70 -20.68
C ALA A 114 -0.43 5.75 -20.81
N ALA A 115 -1.62 5.45 -20.28
CA ALA A 115 -2.73 6.40 -20.24
C ALA A 115 -2.38 7.63 -19.39
N PHE A 116 -1.81 7.44 -18.20
CA PHE A 116 -1.33 8.52 -17.35
C PHE A 116 -0.27 9.36 -18.06
N ALA A 117 0.71 8.73 -18.72
CA ALA A 117 1.77 9.42 -19.45
C ALA A 117 1.21 10.30 -20.59
N LYS A 118 0.21 9.80 -21.33
CA LYS A 118 -0.48 10.60 -22.36
C LYS A 118 -1.23 11.80 -21.76
N GLN A 119 -1.85 11.61 -20.60
CA GLN A 119 -2.57 12.67 -19.89
C GLN A 119 -1.65 13.64 -19.15
N PHE A 120 -0.41 13.25 -18.86
CA PHE A 120 0.49 14.00 -17.98
C PHE A 120 0.76 15.43 -18.49
N ASN A 121 0.89 15.58 -19.80
CA ASN A 121 1.23 16.85 -20.45
C ASN A 121 0.00 17.62 -20.96
N ASN A 122 -1.17 16.98 -21.10
CA ASN A 122 -2.26 17.50 -21.94
C ASN A 122 -3.61 17.61 -21.23
N ALA A 123 -3.75 17.15 -19.99
CA ALA A 123 -5.05 17.11 -19.32
C ALA A 123 -5.15 18.14 -18.18
N SER A 124 -6.17 19.00 -18.25
CA SER A 124 -6.63 19.86 -17.12
C SER A 124 -7.21 19.06 -15.96
N THR A 125 -7.34 17.73 -16.11
CA THR A 125 -7.88 16.83 -15.11
C THR A 125 -7.02 16.84 -13.84
N PRO A 126 -7.61 16.96 -12.64
CA PRO A 126 -6.90 16.86 -11.38
C PRO A 126 -6.10 15.56 -11.29
N LEU A 127 -4.92 15.64 -10.68
CA LEU A 127 -4.16 14.45 -10.34
C LEU A 127 -4.90 13.70 -9.25
N THR A 128 -5.11 12.40 -9.45
CA THR A 128 -5.59 11.51 -8.39
C THR A 128 -4.69 10.29 -8.33
N LEU A 129 -4.62 9.64 -7.16
CA LEU A 129 -3.91 8.36 -7.05
C LEU A 129 -4.52 7.32 -8.00
N ALA A 130 -5.85 7.33 -8.15
CA ALA A 130 -6.59 6.43 -9.04
C ALA A 130 -6.30 6.65 -10.53
N SER A 131 -5.96 7.87 -10.96
CA SER A 131 -5.70 8.21 -12.38
C SER A 131 -4.33 7.78 -12.89
N GLY A 132 -3.58 6.99 -12.14
CA GLY A 132 -2.33 6.38 -12.59
C GLY A 132 -1.06 6.93 -11.95
N LEU A 133 -1.17 8.00 -11.16
CA LEU A 133 -0.08 8.49 -10.31
C LEU A 133 0.45 7.39 -9.37
N TYR A 134 -0.45 6.53 -8.89
CA TYR A 134 -0.10 5.31 -8.16
C TYR A 134 0.99 4.49 -8.85
N TYR A 135 0.88 4.28 -10.17
CA TYR A 135 1.82 3.41 -10.88
C TYR A 135 3.16 4.07 -11.15
N GLU A 136 3.23 5.41 -11.21
CA GLU A 136 4.50 6.11 -11.31
C GLU A 136 5.25 6.10 -9.97
N LEU A 137 4.53 6.28 -8.88
CA LEU A 137 5.06 6.08 -7.54
C LEU A 137 5.60 4.66 -7.34
N ALA A 138 4.79 3.64 -7.68
CA ALA A 138 5.20 2.24 -7.62
C ALA A 138 6.44 1.93 -8.47
N ALA A 139 6.50 2.49 -9.68
CA ALA A 139 7.61 2.27 -10.60
C ALA A 139 8.92 2.94 -10.17
N GLY A 140 8.87 3.94 -9.29
CA GLY A 140 10.05 4.52 -8.65
C GLY A 140 10.76 3.58 -7.67
N GLY A 141 10.31 2.32 -7.54
CA GLY A 141 10.83 1.37 -6.55
C GLY A 141 10.19 1.54 -5.16
N LEU A 142 9.17 2.41 -5.06
CA LEU A 142 8.43 2.66 -3.84
C LEU A 142 7.19 1.76 -3.82
N GLY A 143 7.23 0.66 -3.09
CA GLY A 143 6.08 -0.23 -2.96
C GLY A 143 4.91 0.48 -2.27
N TRP A 144 3.70 0.39 -2.83
CA TRP A 144 2.50 0.83 -2.12
C TRP A 144 2.04 -0.26 -1.16
N ILE A 145 1.59 0.18 0.01
CA ILE A 145 0.93 -0.64 1.03
C ILE A 145 1.85 -1.72 1.58
N ASN A 146 2.64 -1.31 2.57
CA ASN A 146 2.73 -2.15 3.74
C ASN A 146 2.29 -1.29 4.92
N CYS A 147 0.98 -0.94 4.93
CA CYS A 147 0.34 -0.33 6.09
C CYS A 147 0.61 -1.18 7.34
N ASP A 148 0.73 -2.49 7.16
CA ASP A 148 1.07 -3.47 8.18
C ASP A 148 2.48 -3.24 8.75
N ARG A 149 3.43 -2.79 7.93
CA ARG A 149 4.80 -2.46 8.36
C ARG A 149 4.87 -1.10 9.05
N LEU A 150 3.98 -0.18 8.67
CA LEU A 150 3.72 1.02 9.44
C LEU A 150 3.06 0.70 10.79
N LEU A 151 2.58 -0.51 11.10
CA LEU A 151 2.05 -0.91 12.42
C LEU A 151 3.13 -1.20 13.49
N ALA A 152 4.40 -0.87 13.21
CA ALA A 152 5.48 -0.99 14.19
C ALA A 152 5.07 -0.41 15.56
N PRO A 153 5.36 -1.09 16.69
CA PRO A 153 5.01 -0.58 18.01
C PRO A 153 5.69 0.77 18.26
N GLY A 154 4.91 1.76 18.70
CA GLY A 154 5.38 3.14 18.91
C GLY A 154 4.22 4.15 19.00
N PRO A 155 4.49 5.38 19.47
CA PRO A 155 3.48 6.43 19.56
C PRO A 155 2.92 6.77 18.18
N ARG A 156 1.60 6.89 18.12
CA ARG A 156 0.85 7.23 16.92
C ARG A 156 0.44 8.67 16.98
N ILE A 157 0.67 9.40 15.90
CA ILE A 157 0.30 10.79 15.80
C ILE A 157 -0.59 11.03 14.60
N ARG A 158 -1.36 12.11 14.67
CA ARG A 158 -1.96 12.75 13.51
C ARG A 158 -0.94 13.72 12.94
N TYR A 159 -0.66 13.59 11.65
CA TYR A 159 0.23 14.50 10.93
C TYR A 159 -0.54 15.21 9.84
N THR A 160 -0.38 16.53 9.77
CA THR A 160 -1.06 17.37 8.81
C THR A 160 -0.01 18.05 7.95
N VAL A 161 -0.30 18.25 6.67
CA VAL A 161 0.51 19.05 5.75
C VAL A 161 -0.39 20.11 5.15
N ALA A 162 -0.04 21.39 5.30
CA ALA A 162 -0.77 22.47 4.66
C ALA A 162 -0.62 22.37 3.13
N THR A 163 -1.72 22.50 2.41
CA THR A 163 -1.76 22.49 0.94
C THR A 163 -2.29 23.82 0.43
N PRO A 164 -1.78 24.32 -0.72
CA PRO A 164 -2.27 25.57 -1.29
C PRO A 164 -3.71 25.45 -1.80
N ASP A 165 -4.15 24.24 -2.15
CA ASP A 165 -5.47 23.96 -2.70
C ASP A 165 -5.91 22.52 -2.36
N PRO A 166 -7.22 22.20 -2.44
CA PRO A 166 -7.75 20.87 -2.14
C PRO A 166 -7.45 19.80 -3.21
N CYS A 167 -6.96 20.21 -4.39
CA CYS A 167 -6.60 19.33 -5.50
C CYS A 167 -5.14 18.84 -5.40
N THR A 168 -4.37 19.35 -4.44
CA THR A 168 -3.00 18.90 -4.17
C THR A 168 -3.03 17.50 -3.56
N VAL A 169 -2.42 16.54 -4.25
CA VAL A 169 -2.22 15.18 -3.75
C VAL A 169 -0.95 15.15 -2.92
N VAL A 170 -1.06 14.74 -1.66
CA VAL A 170 0.08 14.61 -0.76
C VAL A 170 0.26 13.17 -0.31
N SER A 171 1.50 12.70 -0.32
CA SER A 171 1.89 11.39 0.18
C SER A 171 3.13 11.51 1.07
N LEU A 172 3.24 10.62 2.04
CA LEU A 172 4.46 10.41 2.82
C LEU A 172 5.21 9.22 2.22
N VAL A 173 6.51 9.39 1.99
CA VAL A 173 7.42 8.35 1.51
C VAL A 173 8.40 7.99 2.61
N PHE A 174 8.40 6.74 3.02
CA PHE A 174 9.28 6.20 4.05
C PHE A 174 10.41 5.42 3.39
N LYS A 175 11.54 6.08 3.12
CA LYS A 175 12.71 5.49 2.43
C LYS A 175 13.16 4.16 3.04
N GLY A 176 13.33 4.13 4.36
CA GLY A 176 13.78 2.92 5.07
C GLY A 176 12.81 1.73 4.95
N GLN A 177 11.53 1.99 4.71
CA GLN A 177 10.50 0.95 4.56
C GLN A 177 10.12 0.71 3.09
N ARG A 178 10.66 1.50 2.16
CA ARG A 178 10.25 1.56 0.74
C ARG A 178 8.74 1.62 0.58
N SER A 179 8.09 2.41 1.44
CA SER A 179 6.63 2.47 1.53
C SER A 179 6.12 3.89 1.31
N ILE A 180 4.91 3.98 0.76
CA ILE A 180 4.21 5.24 0.58
C ILE A 180 2.87 5.17 1.31
N LEU A 181 2.55 6.23 2.04
CA LEU A 181 1.26 6.44 2.66
C LEU A 181 0.60 7.66 2.01
N ALA A 182 -0.57 7.49 1.39
CA ALA A 182 -1.35 8.63 0.95
C ALA A 182 -2.14 9.26 2.09
N SER A 183 -2.40 10.56 1.97
CA SER A 183 -3.29 11.26 2.90
C SER A 183 -4.71 10.69 2.79
N SER A 184 -5.35 10.46 3.94
CA SER A 184 -6.71 9.92 4.02
C SER A 184 -7.79 10.92 3.57
N ARG A 185 -7.52 12.23 3.68
CA ARG A 185 -8.46 13.32 3.36
C ARG A 185 -7.68 14.58 2.99
N THR A 186 -8.16 15.32 1.99
CA THR A 186 -7.93 16.76 1.85
C THR A 186 -9.13 17.48 2.47
N GLY A 187 -9.01 17.88 3.73
CA GLY A 187 -10.02 18.68 4.41
C GLY A 187 -9.68 20.15 4.25
N GLY A 188 -10.23 20.82 3.23
CA GLY A 188 -9.83 22.20 2.92
C GLY A 188 -8.39 22.29 2.40
N SER A 189 -7.59 23.17 2.98
CA SER A 189 -6.19 23.46 2.63
C SER A 189 -5.17 22.59 3.40
N ALA A 190 -5.54 21.35 3.71
CA ALA A 190 -4.66 20.44 4.45
C ALA A 190 -4.84 18.97 4.07
N ALA A 191 -3.72 18.28 3.89
CA ALA A 191 -3.64 16.84 3.76
C ALA A 191 -3.41 16.20 5.13
N ILE A 192 -4.27 15.24 5.51
CA ILE A 192 -4.25 14.61 6.84
C ILE A 192 -3.83 13.15 6.76
N PHE A 193 -2.85 12.80 7.58
CA PHE A 193 -2.34 11.45 7.79
C PHE A 193 -2.64 11.02 9.23
N GLU A 194 -3.54 10.06 9.38
CA GLU A 194 -3.90 9.50 10.67
C GLU A 194 -2.97 8.34 11.03
N GLN A 195 -2.70 8.18 12.33
CA GLN A 195 -1.99 7.01 12.89
C GLN A 195 -0.59 6.77 12.33
N VAL A 196 0.14 7.85 11.97
CA VAL A 196 1.52 7.72 11.50
C VAL A 196 2.48 7.48 12.68
N PRO A 197 3.58 6.74 12.47
CA PRO A 197 4.57 6.50 13.52
C PRO A 197 5.33 7.79 13.87
N GLY A 198 5.16 8.27 15.10
CA GLY A 198 5.89 9.43 15.61
C GLY A 198 7.40 9.16 15.72
N GLY A 199 8.20 10.20 15.53
CA GLY A 199 9.66 10.18 15.52
C GLY A 199 10.30 9.70 14.21
N GLN A 200 9.52 9.20 13.25
CA GLN A 200 10.06 8.62 12.03
C GLN A 200 10.38 9.67 10.96
N ALA A 201 11.51 9.51 10.27
CA ALA A 201 11.85 10.30 9.09
C ALA A 201 11.00 9.85 7.88
N ALA A 202 10.47 10.82 7.14
CA ALA A 202 9.73 10.62 5.91
C ALA A 202 10.03 11.76 4.92
N THR A 203 9.68 11.55 3.66
CA THR A 203 9.63 12.61 2.66
C THR A 203 8.18 12.90 2.31
N VAL A 204 7.73 14.13 2.52
CA VAL A 204 6.48 14.63 1.95
C VAL A 204 6.68 14.79 0.45
N VAL A 205 5.82 14.15 -0.33
CA VAL A 205 5.72 14.31 -1.78
C VAL A 205 4.35 14.91 -2.07
N ALA A 206 4.34 16.15 -2.55
CA ALA A 206 3.12 16.84 -2.93
C ALA A 206 3.13 17.10 -4.44
N LEU A 207 2.01 16.77 -5.08
CA LEU A 207 1.78 16.98 -6.49
C LEU A 207 0.52 17.80 -6.66
N ARG A 208 0.62 18.87 -7.45
CA ARG A 208 -0.54 19.65 -7.86
C ARG A 208 -0.51 19.89 -9.35
N ARG A 209 -1.68 20.19 -9.91
CA ARG A 209 -1.80 20.52 -11.32
C ARG A 209 -2.53 21.84 -11.48
N GLU A 210 -1.93 22.74 -12.25
CA GLU A 210 -2.46 24.06 -12.51
C GLU A 210 -2.29 24.38 -14.01
N LYS A 211 -3.39 24.66 -14.70
CA LYS A 211 -3.40 25.00 -16.15
C LYS A 211 -2.64 23.98 -17.02
N GLY A 212 -2.81 22.69 -16.75
CA GLY A 212 -2.15 21.60 -17.48
C GLY A 212 -0.69 21.35 -17.09
N ILE A 213 -0.09 22.20 -16.25
CA ILE A 213 1.29 22.02 -15.76
C ILE A 213 1.24 21.24 -14.46
N THR A 214 2.03 20.17 -14.38
CA THR A 214 2.21 19.39 -13.16
C THR A 214 3.36 19.98 -12.36
N TYR A 215 3.12 20.22 -11.07
CA TYR A 215 4.11 20.73 -10.13
C TYR A 215 4.40 19.70 -9.06
N LEU A 216 5.67 19.60 -8.66
CA LEU A 216 6.15 18.75 -7.59
C LEU A 216 6.72 19.62 -6.46
N ALA A 217 6.44 19.22 -5.23
CA ALA A 217 7.18 19.66 -4.05
C ALA A 217 7.61 18.41 -3.27
N THR A 218 8.86 18.39 -2.83
CA THR A 218 9.39 17.38 -1.92
C THR A 218 9.95 18.05 -0.67
N SER A 219 9.73 17.46 0.50
CA SER A 219 10.25 18.00 1.76
C SER A 219 10.55 16.87 2.73
N GLY A 220 11.77 16.83 3.26
CA GLY A 220 12.15 15.89 4.32
C GLY A 220 11.53 16.31 5.65
N VAL A 221 10.92 15.38 6.37
CA VAL A 221 10.24 15.65 7.63
C VAL A 221 10.58 14.60 8.69
N SER A 222 10.58 15.02 9.95
CA SER A 222 10.57 14.13 11.10
C SER A 222 9.18 14.19 11.74
N LEU A 223 8.44 13.09 11.65
CA LEU A 223 7.06 13.02 12.10
C LEU A 223 6.99 13.26 13.61
N GLY A 224 6.19 14.23 14.05
CA GLY A 224 6.04 14.56 15.48
C GLY A 224 6.87 15.75 15.95
N GLN A 225 7.70 16.33 15.07
CA GLN A 225 8.23 17.67 15.30
C GLN A 225 7.15 18.73 15.04
N THR A 226 7.23 19.86 15.75
CA THR A 226 6.27 20.96 15.64
C THR A 226 6.39 21.71 14.32
N ALA A 227 7.58 21.69 13.70
CA ALA A 227 7.85 22.36 12.44
C ALA A 227 7.08 21.69 11.29
N GLN A 228 6.21 22.46 10.64
CA GLN A 228 5.46 22.03 9.47
C GLN A 228 6.33 22.16 8.21
N PRO A 229 6.22 21.24 7.24
CA PRO A 229 6.98 21.30 6.01
C PRO A 229 6.48 22.45 5.13
N THR A 230 7.40 23.28 4.65
CA THR A 230 7.11 24.24 3.59
C THR A 230 7.16 23.55 2.24
N LEU A 231 6.06 23.62 1.47
CA LEU A 231 5.97 23.04 0.14
C LEU A 231 6.39 24.06 -0.93
N SER A 232 7.58 23.85 -1.52
CA SER A 232 8.05 24.65 -2.66
C SER A 232 7.78 23.92 -3.97
N PHE A 233 6.72 24.34 -4.67
CA PHE A 233 6.26 23.71 -5.91
C PHE A 233 7.04 24.22 -7.12
N HIS A 234 7.60 23.31 -7.90
CA HIS A 234 8.26 23.60 -9.18
C HIS A 234 7.65 22.76 -10.30
N PRO A 235 7.57 23.29 -11.53
CA PRO A 235 7.03 22.56 -12.67
C PRO A 235 7.92 21.35 -12.98
N VAL A 236 7.30 20.22 -13.30
CA VAL A 236 8.01 18.98 -13.65
C VAL A 236 7.41 18.32 -14.88
N THR A 237 8.30 17.79 -15.72
CA THR A 237 7.95 16.82 -16.76
C THR A 237 7.77 15.43 -16.16
N LEU A 238 7.17 14.50 -16.92
CA LEU A 238 7.03 13.12 -16.47
C LEU A 238 8.40 12.45 -16.23
N ALA A 239 9.40 12.76 -17.04
CA ALA A 239 10.75 12.24 -16.87
C ALA A 239 11.38 12.76 -15.57
N GLN A 240 11.28 14.06 -15.30
CA GLN A 240 11.78 14.65 -14.05
C GLN A 240 11.06 14.10 -12.83
N LEU A 241 9.73 13.92 -12.91
CA LEU A 241 8.96 13.29 -11.82
C LEU A 241 9.48 11.89 -11.52
N ARG A 242 9.68 11.05 -12.55
CA ARG A 242 10.21 9.68 -12.37
C ARG A 242 11.60 9.68 -11.75
N THR A 243 12.49 10.57 -12.21
CA THR A 243 13.82 10.71 -11.65
C THR A 243 13.78 11.14 -10.19
N ALA A 244 12.94 12.13 -9.85
CA ALA A 244 12.78 12.58 -8.47
C ALA A 244 12.24 11.48 -7.56
N LEU A 245 11.24 10.71 -8.02
CA LEU A 245 10.66 9.60 -7.25
C LEU A 245 11.65 8.44 -7.05
N ALA A 246 12.51 8.15 -8.03
CA ALA A 246 13.51 7.08 -7.93
C ALA A 246 14.65 7.39 -6.94
N GLN A 247 14.80 8.65 -6.52
CA GLN A 247 15.82 9.08 -5.54
C GLN A 247 15.34 9.00 -4.08
N LEU A 248 14.02 8.83 -3.88
CA LEU A 248 13.39 8.74 -2.57
C LEU A 248 13.63 7.36 -1.94
#